data_AF-A0A0F9BIR9-F1
#
_entry.id   AF-A0A0F9BIR9-F1
#
_cell.length_a   1.000
_cell.length_b   1.000
_cell.length_c   1.000
_cell.angle_alpha   90.00
_cell.angle_beta   90.00
_cell.angle_gamma   90.00
#
_symmetry.space_group_name_H-M   'P 1'
#
loop_
_entity.id
_entity.type
_entity.pdbx_description
1 polymer ?
#
loop_
_entity_poly.entity_id
_entity_poly.type
_entity_poly.pdbx_seq_one_letter_code
_entity_poly.pdbx_strand_id
1 'polypeptide(L)'
;MPNIFLVTEGEYSDYRVLAAFTTAEAADAFATLHTERSQHSDRPQVEECPLDAPQEEWLVTYVRMAQDGRTLDTWVKVEAEIVRCWLFDVHDNLVWPVVTDGLERAVKVTNEKRAMLLAADAWGRAKTDAAYAALGIRHE
;
A
#
# COMPACT_ATOMS: atom_id res chain seq x y z
N MET A 1 11.37 -0.95 -16.21
CA MET A 1 12.43 -0.56 -15.27
C MET A 1 13.06 -1.81 -14.71
N PRO A 2 14.36 -1.82 -14.40
CA PRO A 2 14.91 -2.89 -13.58
C PRO A 2 14.22 -2.88 -12.22
N ASN A 3 14.00 -4.05 -11.63
CA ASN A 3 13.49 -4.18 -10.28
C ASN A 3 14.63 -4.64 -9.37
N ILE A 4 14.53 -4.26 -8.10
CA ILE A 4 15.28 -4.85 -7.00
C ILE A 4 14.33 -5.60 -6.09
N PHE A 5 14.88 -6.55 -5.35
CA PHE A 5 14.17 -7.38 -4.40
C PHE A 5 14.76 -7.06 -3.03
N LEU A 6 13.97 -6.38 -2.20
CA LEU A 6 14.33 -6.06 -0.83
C LEU A 6 13.94 -7.23 0.07
N VAL A 7 14.82 -7.58 1.00
CA VAL A 7 14.48 -8.50 2.09
C VAL A 7 14.28 -7.66 3.34
N THR A 8 13.08 -7.70 3.90
CA THR A 8 12.64 -6.89 5.04
C THR A 8 12.25 -7.80 6.21
N GLU A 9 12.29 -7.29 7.44
CA GLU A 9 11.91 -8.03 8.65
C GLU A 9 11.37 -7.05 9.70
N GLY A 10 10.46 -7.53 10.55
CA GLY A 10 9.81 -6.74 11.60
C GLY A 10 8.53 -6.06 11.11
N GLU A 11 7.83 -5.43 12.05
CA GLU A 11 6.59 -4.69 11.82
C GLU A 11 6.65 -3.34 12.52
N TYR A 12 6.09 -2.30 11.89
CA TYR A 12 5.89 -0.95 12.46
C TYR A 12 7.13 -0.28 13.10
N SER A 13 7.51 -0.67 14.32
CA SER A 13 8.57 -0.06 15.13
C SER A 13 9.93 -0.75 15.04
N ASP A 14 10.00 -2.01 14.61
CA ASP A 14 11.24 -2.77 14.44
C ASP A 14 11.51 -3.16 12.97
N TYR A 15 10.69 -2.63 12.06
CA TYR A 15 10.87 -2.79 10.62
C TYR A 15 12.28 -2.38 10.18
N ARG A 16 12.95 -3.27 9.45
CA ARG A 16 14.28 -3.04 8.91
C ARG A 16 14.46 -3.72 7.55
N VAL A 17 15.26 -3.08 6.70
CA VAL A 17 15.77 -3.69 5.47
C VAL A 17 17.02 -4.50 5.80
N LEU A 18 16.98 -5.81 5.55
CA LEU A 18 18.08 -6.73 5.79
C LEU A 18 19.08 -6.75 4.62
N ALA A 19 18.58 -6.79 3.39
CA ALA A 19 19.39 -6.90 2.18
C ALA A 19 18.62 -6.45 0.93
N ALA A 20 19.34 -6.21 -0.17
CA ALA A 20 18.78 -5.88 -1.48
C ALA A 20 19.47 -6.70 -2.58
N PHE A 21 18.67 -7.23 -3.52
CA PHE A 21 19.13 -8.09 -4.60
C PHE A 21 18.57 -7.63 -5.95
N THR A 22 19.25 -8.00 -7.04
CA THR A 22 18.78 -7.73 -8.41
C THR A 22 17.94 -8.87 -9.00
N THR A 23 17.80 -9.98 -8.26
CA THR A 23 17.03 -11.17 -8.68
C THR A 23 16.21 -11.70 -7.50
N ALA A 24 15.01 -12.21 -7.78
CA ALA A 24 14.12 -12.78 -6.77
C ALA A 24 14.76 -14.00 -6.12
N GLU A 25 15.39 -14.87 -6.92
CA GLU A 25 16.00 -16.11 -6.47
C GLU A 25 17.08 -15.88 -5.40
N ALA A 26 17.89 -14.82 -5.55
CA ALA A 26 18.90 -14.47 -4.57
C ALA A 26 18.29 -13.92 -3.27
N ALA A 27 17.23 -13.13 -3.37
CA ALA A 27 16.49 -12.62 -2.21
C ALA A 27 15.82 -13.74 -1.43
N ASP A 28 15.15 -14.67 -2.12
CA ASP A 28 14.51 -15.85 -1.51
C ASP A 28 15.52 -16.78 -0.83
N ALA A 29 16.67 -17.02 -1.49
CA ALA A 29 17.74 -17.83 -0.92
C ALA A 29 18.29 -17.19 0.37
N PHE A 30 18.48 -15.86 0.37
CA PHE A 30 18.90 -15.13 1.56
C PHE A 30 17.84 -15.19 2.67
N ALA A 31 16.57 -14.91 2.36
CA ALA A 31 15.47 -14.93 3.32
C ALA A 31 15.32 -16.32 3.97
N THR A 32 15.46 -17.39 3.19
CA THR A 32 15.45 -18.77 3.68
C THR A 32 16.61 -19.03 4.65
N LEU A 33 17.84 -18.73 4.25
CA LEU A 33 19.03 -18.91 5.09
C LEU A 33 18.98 -18.05 6.36
N HIS A 34 18.45 -16.83 6.28
CA HIS A 34 18.25 -15.96 7.44
C HIS A 34 17.25 -16.56 8.42
N THR A 35 16.10 -17.05 7.91
CA THR A 35 15.08 -17.74 8.72
C THR A 35 15.65 -18.96 9.44
N GLU A 36 16.46 -19.78 8.74
CA GLU A 36 17.06 -20.98 9.33
C GLU A 36 18.09 -20.68 10.43
N ARG A 37 18.73 -19.51 10.40
CA ARG A 37 19.83 -19.15 11.32
C ARG A 37 19.44 -18.17 12.42
N SER A 38 18.39 -17.38 12.22
CA SER A 38 17.89 -16.44 13.22
C SER A 38 17.05 -17.15 14.26
N GLN A 39 17.21 -16.75 15.53
CA GLN A 39 16.33 -17.16 16.63
C GLN A 39 15.12 -16.22 16.79
N HIS A 40 14.98 -15.24 15.89
CA HIS A 40 13.88 -14.29 15.91
C HIS A 40 12.60 -14.95 15.41
N SER A 41 11.45 -14.52 15.96
CA SER A 41 10.12 -15.00 15.56
C SER A 41 9.72 -14.53 14.16
N ASP A 42 10.28 -13.42 13.72
CA ASP A 42 9.76 -12.69 12.57
C ASP A 42 10.39 -13.25 11.31
N ARG A 43 9.54 -13.64 10.37
CA ARG A 43 9.98 -14.20 9.10
C ARG A 43 10.28 -13.06 8.14
N PRO A 44 11.49 -13.01 7.54
CA PRO A 44 11.79 -12.03 6.51
C PRO A 44 10.81 -12.14 5.34
N GLN A 45 10.43 -10.99 4.78
CA GLN A 45 9.61 -10.86 3.58
C GLN A 45 10.47 -10.42 2.40
N VAL A 46 10.09 -10.85 1.20
CA VAL A 46 10.74 -10.41 -0.05
C VAL A 46 9.77 -9.49 -0.77
N GLU A 47 10.20 -8.25 -1.01
CA GLU A 47 9.42 -7.21 -1.65
C GLU A 47 10.05 -6.83 -2.99
N GLU A 48 9.27 -6.84 -4.06
CA GLU A 48 9.71 -6.39 -5.38
C GLU A 48 9.47 -4.89 -5.53
N CYS A 49 10.53 -4.14 -5.82
CA CYS A 49 10.51 -2.69 -5.94
C CYS A 49 11.16 -2.24 -7.27
N PRO A 50 10.58 -1.27 -7.98
CA PRO A 50 11.24 -0.67 -9.14
C PRO A 50 12.52 0.06 -8.71
N LEU A 51 13.64 -0.28 -9.33
CA LEU A 51 14.90 0.45 -9.19
C LEU A 51 14.80 1.71 -10.06
N ASP A 52 14.88 2.86 -9.41
CA ASP A 52 14.73 4.18 -10.02
C ASP A 52 13.33 4.47 -10.56
N ALA A 53 12.29 4.23 -9.75
CA ALA A 53 10.94 4.71 -10.06
C ALA A 53 10.99 6.18 -10.53
N PRO A 54 10.25 6.55 -11.59
CA PRO A 54 10.28 7.91 -12.10
C PRO A 54 9.70 8.88 -11.05
N GLN A 55 10.15 10.13 -11.06
CA GLN A 55 9.80 11.09 -10.00
C GLN A 55 8.28 11.31 -9.89
N GLU A 56 7.55 11.17 -10.99
CA GLU A 56 6.09 11.25 -11.04
C GLU A 56 5.41 10.13 -10.25
N GLU A 57 6.08 8.99 -10.07
CA GLU A 57 5.62 7.86 -9.25
C GLU A 57 5.98 8.02 -7.77
N TRP A 58 6.77 9.03 -7.39
CA TRP A 58 7.05 9.35 -5.99
C TRP A 58 5.92 10.15 -5.35
N LEU A 59 5.02 10.70 -6.18
CA LEU A 59 3.94 11.56 -5.75
C LEU A 59 2.67 10.75 -5.54
N VAL A 60 2.18 10.77 -4.30
CA VAL A 60 0.91 10.18 -3.92
C VAL A 60 -0.08 11.31 -3.65
N THR A 61 -1.11 11.39 -4.48
CA THR A 61 -2.27 12.25 -4.23
C THR A 61 -3.27 11.48 -3.37
N TYR A 62 -3.52 12.01 -2.19
CA TYR A 62 -4.55 11.54 -1.29
C TYR A 62 -5.86 12.26 -1.55
N VAL A 63 -6.95 11.50 -1.58
CA VAL A 63 -8.30 12.04 -1.70
C VAL A 63 -9.13 11.58 -0.52
N ARG A 64 -9.70 12.55 0.21
CA ARG A 64 -10.70 12.32 1.25
C ARG A 64 -12.10 12.56 0.66
N MET A 65 -12.94 11.54 0.69
CA MET A 65 -14.24 11.54 0.04
C MET A 65 -15.34 11.06 0.99
N ALA A 66 -16.45 11.80 1.03
CA ALA A 66 -17.65 11.40 1.76
C ALA A 66 -18.41 10.28 1.05
N GLN A 67 -19.31 9.61 1.77
CA GLN A 67 -20.13 8.50 1.25
C GLN A 67 -21.01 8.90 0.05
N ASP A 68 -21.43 10.16 -0.02
CA ASP A 68 -22.22 10.72 -1.11
C ASP A 68 -21.41 11.00 -2.40
N GLY A 69 -20.08 10.89 -2.33
CA GLY A 69 -19.17 11.15 -3.45
C GLY A 69 -18.59 12.56 -3.47
N ARG A 70 -18.92 13.41 -2.49
CA ARG A 70 -18.33 14.74 -2.36
C ARG A 70 -16.87 14.62 -1.90
N THR A 71 -15.96 15.22 -2.67
CA THR A 71 -14.56 15.41 -2.25
C THR A 71 -14.50 16.42 -1.11
N LEU A 72 -13.93 16.01 0.02
CA LEU A 72 -13.79 16.84 1.21
C LEU A 72 -12.43 17.53 1.28
N ASP A 73 -11.37 16.81 0.91
CA ASP A 73 -10.00 17.31 0.93
C ASP A 73 -9.10 16.51 -0.01
N THR A 74 -8.02 17.13 -0.46
CA THR A 74 -7.00 16.50 -1.31
C THR A 74 -5.63 17.09 -1.03
N TRP A 75 -4.60 16.23 -0.91
CA TRP A 75 -3.23 16.67 -0.68
C TRP A 75 -2.23 15.74 -1.38
N VAL A 76 -1.05 16.26 -1.69
CA VAL A 76 0.03 15.50 -2.34
C VAL A 76 1.17 15.30 -1.35
N LYS A 77 1.74 14.10 -1.30
CA LYS A 77 2.95 13.79 -0.55
C LYS A 77 3.97 13.11 -1.44
N VAL A 78 5.24 13.30 -1.10
CA VAL A 78 6.32 12.44 -1.59
C VAL A 78 6.37 11.24 -0.67
N GLU A 79 6.02 10.06 -1.19
CA GLU A 79 6.05 8.81 -0.42
C GLU A 79 6.73 7.73 -1.25
N ALA A 80 7.76 7.12 -0.66
CA ALA A 80 8.52 6.03 -1.29
C ALA A 80 7.84 4.67 -1.08
N GLU A 81 6.98 4.56 -0.05
CA GLU A 81 6.17 3.38 0.21
C GLU A 81 4.74 3.66 -0.25
N ILE A 82 4.17 2.72 -1.01
CA ILE A 82 2.72 2.69 -1.24
C ILE A 82 2.11 2.38 0.12
N VAL A 83 1.71 3.42 0.87
CA VAL A 83 1.02 3.27 2.15
C VAL A 83 -0.14 2.31 1.93
N ARG A 84 -0.02 1.10 2.50
CA ARG A 84 -1.04 0.06 2.46
C ARG A 84 -2.22 0.55 3.30
N CYS A 85 -3.04 1.37 2.65
CA CYS A 85 -4.40 1.85 2.95
C CYS A 85 -4.73 2.30 4.39
N TRP A 86 -4.99 3.61 4.54
CA TRP A 86 -5.93 4.10 5.55
C TRP A 86 -7.29 4.23 4.88
N LEU A 87 -8.09 3.15 4.84
CA LEU A 87 -9.35 3.15 4.07
C LEU A 87 -10.33 4.23 4.53
N PHE A 88 -10.43 4.47 5.83
CA PHE A 88 -11.35 5.46 6.38
C PHE A 88 -10.70 6.26 7.50
N ASP A 89 -11.06 7.54 7.59
CA ASP A 89 -10.69 8.40 8.72
C ASP A 89 -11.62 8.18 9.94
N VAL A 90 -11.38 8.92 11.03
CA VAL A 90 -12.18 8.86 12.26
C VAL A 90 -13.63 9.34 12.11
N HIS A 91 -14.01 9.82 10.92
CA HIS A 91 -15.33 10.33 10.57
C HIS A 91 -15.98 9.49 9.44
N ASP A 92 -15.49 8.27 9.21
CA ASP A 92 -15.97 7.34 8.18
C ASP A 92 -15.95 7.90 6.74
N ASN A 93 -15.01 8.81 6.45
CA ASN A 93 -14.74 9.24 5.09
C ASN A 93 -13.66 8.38 4.46
N LEU A 94 -13.86 8.00 3.20
CA LEU A 94 -12.87 7.27 2.42
C LEU A 94 -11.63 8.15 2.25
N VAL A 95 -10.48 7.66 2.70
CA VAL A 95 -9.18 8.27 2.38
C VAL A 95 -8.46 7.32 1.45
N TRP A 96 -8.12 7.78 0.25
CA TRP A 96 -7.54 6.91 -0.76
C TRP A 96 -6.28 7.51 -1.37
N PRO A 97 -5.11 6.87 -1.21
CA PRO A 97 -3.90 7.26 -1.90
C PRO A 97 -3.94 6.81 -3.37
N VAL A 98 -3.52 7.69 -4.28
CA VAL A 98 -3.36 7.38 -5.71
C VAL A 98 -1.97 7.86 -6.14
N VAL A 99 -1.16 6.95 -6.69
CA VAL A 99 0.16 7.27 -7.25
C VAL A 99 -0.04 8.09 -8.54
N THR A 100 -0.06 9.40 -8.38
CA THR A 100 -0.24 10.41 -9.44
C THR A 100 -0.06 11.80 -8.82
N ASP A 101 0.37 12.75 -9.64
CA ASP A 101 0.30 14.19 -9.37
C ASP A 101 -1.02 14.85 -9.86
N GLY A 102 -1.84 14.09 -10.60
CA GLY A 102 -3.06 14.55 -11.23
C GLY A 102 -4.28 14.44 -10.31
N LEU A 103 -4.73 15.58 -9.78
CA LEU A 103 -5.91 15.67 -8.90
C LEU A 103 -7.19 15.05 -9.50
N GLU A 104 -7.49 15.36 -10.77
CA GLU A 104 -8.70 14.85 -11.44
C GLU A 104 -8.70 13.32 -11.54
N ARG A 105 -7.54 12.76 -11.91
CA ARG A 105 -7.35 11.31 -11.96
C ARG A 105 -7.52 10.69 -10.58
N ALA A 106 -6.91 11.29 -9.55
CA ALA A 106 -7.00 10.79 -8.19
C ALA A 106 -8.46 10.76 -7.71
N VAL A 107 -9.22 11.85 -7.89
CA VAL A 107 -10.63 11.93 -7.50
C VAL A 107 -11.48 10.89 -8.24
N LYS A 108 -11.24 10.70 -9.54
CA LYS A 108 -11.93 9.67 -10.33
C LYS A 108 -11.70 8.28 -9.77
N VAL A 109 -10.43 7.90 -9.55
CA VAL A 109 -10.06 6.58 -9.00
C VAL A 109 -10.69 6.39 -7.62
N THR A 110 -10.63 7.40 -6.75
CA THR A 110 -11.25 7.32 -5.42
C THR A 110 -12.76 7.14 -5.49
N ASN A 111 -13.44 7.82 -6.42
CA ASN A 111 -14.88 7.64 -6.60
C ASN A 111 -15.24 6.25 -7.16
N GLU A 112 -14.39 5.64 -7.99
CA GLU A 112 -14.55 4.24 -8.40
C GLU A 112 -14.46 3.29 -7.20
N LYS A 113 -13.50 3.51 -6.29
CA LYS A 113 -13.35 2.72 -5.06
C LYS A 113 -14.53 2.89 -4.11
N ARG A 114 -15.01 4.12 -3.95
CA ARG A 114 -16.27 4.41 -3.25
C ARG A 114 -17.43 3.60 -3.83
N ALA A 115 -17.62 3.63 -5.15
CA ALA A 115 -18.72 2.93 -5.80
C ALA A 115 -18.66 1.42 -5.56
N MET A 116 -17.47 0.82 -5.60
CA MET A 116 -17.25 -0.60 -5.26
C MET A 116 -17.63 -0.90 -3.80
N LEU A 117 -17.20 -0.07 -2.86
CA LEU A 117 -17.51 -0.24 -1.43
C LEU A 117 -19.02 -0.12 -1.15
N LEU A 118 -19.70 0.81 -1.81
CA LEU A 118 -21.15 0.96 -1.69
C LEU A 118 -21.90 -0.23 -2.29
N ALA A 119 -21.46 -0.73 -3.45
CA ALA A 119 -22.05 -1.91 -4.09
C ALA A 119 -21.92 -3.17 -3.22
N ALA A 120 -20.87 -3.25 -2.41
CA ALA A 120 -20.60 -4.35 -1.49
C ALA A 120 -21.17 -4.17 -0.07
N ASP A 121 -21.90 -3.08 0.21
CA ASP A 121 -22.34 -2.71 1.57
C ASP A 121 -21.18 -2.70 2.60
N ALA A 122 -20.01 -2.24 2.16
CA ALA A 122 -18.76 -2.30 2.93
C ALA A 122 -18.30 -0.92 3.45
N TRP A 123 -19.09 0.14 3.25
CA TRP A 123 -18.75 1.49 3.69
C TRP A 123 -18.61 1.58 5.22
N GLY A 124 -17.58 2.28 5.71
CA GLY A 124 -17.31 2.43 7.15
C GLY A 124 -16.84 1.14 7.84
N ARG A 125 -16.79 0.01 7.14
CA ARG A 125 -16.28 -1.26 7.66
C ARG A 125 -14.77 -1.41 7.44
N ALA A 126 -14.06 -0.30 7.57
CA ALA A 126 -12.64 -0.06 7.23
C ALA A 126 -11.64 -1.10 7.75
N LYS A 127 -12.01 -1.82 8.82
CA LYS A 127 -11.18 -2.81 9.52
C LYS A 127 -11.67 -4.24 9.34
N THR A 128 -12.55 -4.48 8.38
CA THR A 128 -13.12 -5.80 8.13
C THR A 128 -12.59 -6.36 6.82
N ASP A 129 -12.35 -7.66 6.80
CA ASP A 129 -11.98 -8.42 5.61
C ASP A 129 -12.93 -8.16 4.43
N ALA A 130 -14.18 -7.78 4.71
CA ALA A 130 -15.19 -7.44 3.71
C ALA A 130 -14.82 -6.18 2.88
N ALA A 131 -14.25 -5.14 3.50
CA ALA A 131 -13.84 -3.93 2.78
C ALA A 131 -12.63 -4.22 1.88
N TYR A 132 -11.67 -4.99 2.37
CA TYR A 132 -10.51 -5.44 1.61
C TYR A 132 -10.91 -6.35 0.45
N ALA A 133 -11.78 -7.33 0.69
CA ALA A 133 -12.30 -8.24 -0.32
C ALA A 133 -13.08 -7.50 -1.42
N ALA A 134 -13.93 -6.53 -1.05
CA ALA A 134 -14.67 -5.70 -2.00
C ALA A 134 -13.74 -4.91 -2.95
N LEU A 135 -12.55 -4.57 -2.47
CA LEU A 135 -11.55 -3.81 -3.23
C LEU A 135 -10.52 -4.70 -3.94
N GLY A 136 -10.62 -6.02 -3.79
CA GLY A 136 -9.67 -6.99 -4.34
C GLY A 136 -8.27 -6.91 -3.70
N ILE A 137 -8.17 -6.36 -2.50
CA ILE A 137 -6.92 -6.29 -1.74
C ILE A 137 -6.79 -7.59 -0.93
N ARG A 138 -5.68 -8.32 -1.12
CA ARG A 138 -5.39 -9.53 -0.34
C ARG A 138 -4.77 -9.13 1.00
N HIS A 139 -5.22 -9.75 2.09
CA HIS A 139 -4.46 -9.81 3.33
C HIS A 139 -3.31 -10.81 3.09
N GLU A 140 -2.08 -10.32 3.14
CA GLU A 140 -0.88 -11.14 3.28
C GLU A 140 -0.57 -11.35 4.76
#